data_AF-T1BL60-F1
#
_entry.id   AF-T1BL60-F1
#
_cell.length_a   1.000
_cell.length_b   1.000
_cell.length_c   1.000
_cell.angle_alpha   90.00
_cell.angle_beta   90.00
_cell.angle_gamma   90.00
#
_symmetry.space_group_name_H-M   'P 1'
#
loop_
_entity.id
_entity.type
_entity.pdbx_description
1 polymer ?
#
loop_
_entity_poly.entity_id
_entity_poly.type
_entity_poly.pdbx_seq_one_letter_code
_entity_poly.pdbx_strand_id
1 'polypeptide(L)'
;ILAYDIDATIDGGAWSSFGTVTTYYNGVLSMGPYRVPNFRYHGRRVYTTKPPNGAMRAHGGTNLRYSVEVALDRLAESLGIDPFDLRDLNALPPNSTTVNQFRITSTSFRACLSAARARSGWDEKFRRLPYGHGI
;
A
#
# COMPACT_ATOMS: atom_id res chain seq x y z
N ILE A 1 8.87 8.32 5.32
CA ILE A 1 7.72 8.74 4.49
C ILE A 1 7.11 9.97 5.13
N LEU A 2 7.12 11.11 4.44
CA LEU A 2 6.59 12.37 4.97
C LEU A 2 5.19 12.70 4.46
N ALA A 3 4.87 12.28 3.24
CA ALA A 3 3.57 12.53 2.65
C ALA A 3 3.17 11.43 1.67
N TYR A 4 1.87 11.22 1.53
CA TYR A 4 1.26 10.56 0.38
C TYR A 4 0.45 11.55 -0.42
N ASP A 5 0.70 11.58 -1.72
CA ASP A 5 -0.11 12.29 -2.69
C ASP A 5 -0.52 11.30 -3.77
N ILE A 6 -1.81 10.95 -3.77
CA ILE A 6 -2.33 9.81 -4.53
C ILE A 6 -3.38 10.31 -5.52
N ASP A 7 -3.10 10.13 -6.80
CA ASP A 7 -4.05 10.32 -7.88
C ASP A 7 -4.47 8.96 -8.44
N ALA A 8 -5.74 8.59 -8.24
CA ALA A 8 -6.27 7.30 -8.63
C ALA A 8 -7.39 7.48 -9.68
N THR A 9 -7.20 6.86 -10.84
CA THR A 9 -8.26 6.73 -11.85
C THR A 9 -8.71 5.28 -11.92
N ILE A 10 -9.99 5.03 -11.67
CA ILE A 10 -10.57 3.70 -11.50
C ILE A 10 -11.65 3.48 -12.56
N ASP A 11 -11.45 2.51 -13.45
CA ASP A 11 -12.48 2.09 -14.40
C ASP A 11 -13.64 1.44 -13.65
N GLY A 12 -14.84 2.00 -13.82
CA GLY A 12 -16.05 1.56 -13.13
C GLY A 12 -16.99 0.69 -13.97
N GLY A 13 -16.78 0.61 -15.29
CA GLY A 13 -17.78 0.08 -16.22
C GLY A 13 -19.01 0.98 -16.37
N ALA A 14 -20.08 0.43 -16.94
CA ALA A 14 -21.24 1.19 -17.42
C ALA A 14 -22.14 1.82 -16.33
N TRP A 15 -22.20 1.25 -15.12
CA TRP A 15 -23.14 1.68 -14.05
C TRP A 15 -22.46 1.78 -12.69
N SER A 16 -23.00 2.56 -11.74
CA SER A 16 -22.30 2.92 -10.50
C SER A 16 -21.89 1.72 -9.65
N SER A 17 -22.77 0.73 -9.48
CA SER A 17 -22.57 -0.43 -8.61
C SER A 17 -22.00 0.00 -7.24
N PHE A 18 -21.08 -0.76 -6.65
CA PHE A 18 -20.31 -0.42 -5.45
C PHE A 18 -19.13 0.55 -5.72
N GLY A 19 -19.09 1.20 -6.88
CA GLY A 19 -17.93 1.95 -7.34
C GLY A 19 -17.61 3.19 -6.50
N THR A 20 -18.62 3.92 -6.02
CA THR A 20 -18.41 5.09 -5.13
C THR A 20 -17.75 4.66 -3.82
N VAL A 21 -18.27 3.59 -3.20
CA VAL A 21 -17.72 3.02 -1.97
C VAL A 21 -16.31 2.46 -2.19
N THR A 22 -16.08 1.81 -3.33
CA THR A 22 -14.77 1.29 -3.72
C THR A 22 -13.74 2.42 -3.89
N THR A 23 -14.13 3.54 -4.49
CA THR A 23 -13.25 4.72 -4.65
C THR A 23 -12.94 5.36 -3.29
N TYR A 24 -13.93 5.43 -2.40
CA TYR A 24 -13.71 5.86 -1.03
C TYR A 24 -12.74 4.94 -0.27
N TYR A 25 -12.97 3.62 -0.29
CA TYR A 25 -12.09 2.64 0.36
C TYR A 25 -10.67 2.62 -0.18
N ASN A 26 -10.51 2.80 -1.50
CA ASN A 26 -9.21 2.99 -2.11
C ASN A 26 -8.43 4.11 -1.38
N GLY A 27 -9.02 5.30 -1.25
CA GLY A 27 -8.40 6.41 -0.53
C GLY A 27 -8.21 6.16 0.97
N VAL A 28 -9.25 5.78 1.70
CA VAL A 28 -9.17 5.75 3.18
C VAL A 28 -8.29 4.62 3.71
N LEU A 29 -8.17 3.49 3.01
CA LEU A 29 -7.33 2.36 3.42
C LEU A 29 -5.85 2.51 3.03
N SER A 30 -5.47 3.66 2.45
CA SER A 30 -4.11 3.97 2.00
C SER A 30 -3.08 4.08 3.14
N MET A 31 -3.51 4.54 4.32
CA MET A 31 -2.64 5.01 5.39
C MET A 31 -1.83 3.92 6.08
N GLY A 32 -2.45 2.81 6.46
CA GLY A 32 -1.70 1.67 7.02
C GLY A 32 -0.76 1.07 5.96
N PRO A 33 0.16 0.17 6.32
CA PRO A 33 0.68 -0.06 7.66
C PRO A 33 1.76 0.96 8.07
N TYR A 34 1.89 2.10 7.38
CA TYR A 34 2.95 3.08 7.62
C TYR A 34 2.45 4.33 8.33
N ARG A 35 3.30 4.96 9.12
CA ARG A 35 3.03 6.27 9.72
C ARG A 35 3.27 7.35 8.66
N VAL A 36 2.19 7.93 8.15
CA VAL A 36 2.23 9.01 7.16
C VAL A 36 1.56 10.26 7.73
N PRO A 37 2.31 11.34 7.98
CA PRO A 37 1.76 12.53 8.65
C PRO A 37 0.96 13.44 7.71
N ASN A 38 1.21 13.41 6.40
CA ASN A 38 0.51 14.26 5.42
C ASN A 38 -0.11 13.41 4.32
N PHE A 39 -1.36 13.68 3.95
CA PHE A 39 -2.10 12.86 2.99
C PHE A 39 -3.00 13.70 2.10
N ARG A 40 -2.91 13.43 0.78
CA ARG A 40 -3.85 13.92 -0.23
C ARG A 40 -4.26 12.75 -1.12
N TYR A 41 -5.56 12.63 -1.35
CA TYR A 41 -6.13 11.63 -2.26
C TYR A 41 -7.10 12.28 -3.22
N HIS A 42 -6.89 11.99 -4.50
CA HIS A 42 -7.76 12.38 -5.58
C HIS A 42 -8.20 11.13 -6.35
N GLY A 43 -9.39 10.63 -6.00
CA GLY A 43 -9.98 9.45 -6.61
C GLY A 43 -11.03 9.83 -7.66
N ARG A 44 -10.84 9.37 -8.90
CA ARG A 44 -11.83 9.49 -9.97
C ARG A 44 -12.27 8.10 -10.41
N ARG A 45 -13.56 7.86 -10.35
CA ARG A 45 -14.16 6.71 -11.02
C ARG A 45 -14.64 7.13 -12.40
N VAL A 46 -14.23 6.40 -13.43
CA VAL A 46 -14.64 6.67 -14.81
C VAL A 46 -15.68 5.66 -15.25
N TYR A 47 -16.75 6.15 -15.89
CA TYR A 47 -17.72 5.30 -16.57
C TYR A 47 -17.17 4.92 -17.94
N THR A 48 -17.31 3.65 -18.30
CA THR A 48 -16.86 3.13 -19.58
C THR A 48 -17.93 2.21 -20.18
N THR A 49 -17.76 1.81 -21.44
CA THR A 49 -18.66 0.85 -22.11
C THR A 49 -18.45 -0.61 -21.67
N LYS A 50 -17.56 -0.86 -20.70
CA LYS A 50 -17.29 -2.20 -20.17
C LYS A 50 -18.40 -2.64 -19.20
N PRO A 51 -18.55 -3.96 -18.95
CA PRO A 51 -19.44 -4.45 -17.91
C PRO A 51 -19.20 -3.75 -16.57
N PRO A 52 -20.25 -3.52 -15.77
CA PRO A 52 -20.11 -2.81 -14.50
C PRO A 52 -19.21 -3.57 -13.54
N ASN A 53 -18.27 -2.85 -12.92
CA ASN A 53 -17.39 -3.41 -11.90
C ASN A 53 -18.08 -3.42 -10.54
N GLY A 54 -17.77 -4.41 -9.72
CA GLY A 54 -18.30 -4.56 -8.36
C GLY A 54 -17.21 -4.67 -7.32
N ALA A 55 -17.61 -4.95 -6.09
CA ALA A 55 -16.70 -5.27 -5.02
C ALA A 55 -15.95 -6.58 -5.30
N MET A 56 -14.62 -6.53 -5.16
CA MET A 56 -13.74 -7.71 -5.15
C MET A 56 -13.00 -7.75 -3.80
N ARG A 57 -12.31 -8.86 -3.46
CA ARG A 57 -11.57 -8.99 -2.20
C ARG A 57 -10.68 -7.76 -1.96
N ALA A 58 -10.77 -7.17 -0.76
CA ALA A 58 -10.18 -5.90 -0.33
C ALA A 58 -10.78 -4.59 -0.88
N HIS A 59 -11.80 -4.66 -1.75
CA HIS A 59 -12.67 -3.54 -2.16
C HIS A 59 -11.91 -2.27 -2.57
N GLY A 60 -10.96 -2.41 -3.51
CA GLY A 60 -10.14 -1.30 -3.99
C GLY A 60 -8.91 -1.00 -3.13
N GLY A 61 -8.69 -1.72 -2.02
CA GLY A 61 -7.46 -1.60 -1.23
C GLY A 61 -6.23 -2.24 -1.91
N THR A 62 -6.41 -3.33 -2.65
CA THR A 62 -5.29 -4.09 -3.25
C THR A 62 -4.53 -3.30 -4.31
N ASN A 63 -5.26 -2.68 -5.26
CA ASN A 63 -4.61 -1.94 -6.34
C ASN A 63 -3.87 -0.71 -5.81
N LEU A 64 -4.41 -0.02 -4.81
CA LEU A 64 -3.70 1.08 -4.17
C LEU A 64 -2.47 0.57 -3.44
N ARG A 65 -2.62 -0.50 -2.63
CA ARG A 65 -1.51 -1.07 -1.87
C ARG A 65 -0.35 -1.41 -2.79
N TYR A 66 -0.64 -2.07 -3.92
CA TYR A 66 0.35 -2.35 -4.96
C TYR A 66 1.08 -1.08 -5.40
N SER A 67 0.36 -0.03 -5.80
CA SER A 67 0.97 1.22 -6.26
C SER A 67 1.86 1.87 -5.19
N VAL A 68 1.42 1.86 -3.93
CA VAL A 68 2.20 2.40 -2.80
C VAL A 68 3.45 1.57 -2.56
N GLU A 69 3.36 0.23 -2.48
CA GLU A 69 4.51 -0.62 -2.22
C GLU A 69 5.56 -0.53 -3.33
N VAL A 70 5.15 -0.48 -4.60
CA VAL A 70 6.06 -0.26 -5.74
C VAL A 70 6.75 1.10 -5.64
N ALA A 71 6.03 2.15 -5.22
CA ALA A 71 6.64 3.45 -5.01
C ALA A 71 7.66 3.43 -3.85
N LEU A 72 7.39 2.67 -2.78
CA LEU A 72 8.32 2.49 -1.67
C LEU A 72 9.56 1.69 -2.06
N ASP A 73 9.43 0.66 -2.89
CA ASP A 73 10.60 -0.08 -3.39
C ASP A 73 11.47 0.80 -4.28
N ARG A 74 10.86 1.62 -5.15
CA ARG A 74 11.61 2.62 -5.94
C ARG A 74 12.30 3.66 -5.06
N LEU A 75 11.66 4.07 -3.98
CA LEU A 75 12.23 5.00 -3.01
C LEU A 75 13.42 4.35 -2.28
N ALA A 76 13.30 3.10 -1.85
CA ALA A 76 14.37 2.34 -1.22
C ALA A 76 15.58 2.24 -2.14
N GLU A 77 15.36 1.86 -3.41
CA GLU A 77 16.40 1.81 -4.45
C GLU A 77 17.10 3.16 -4.61
N SER A 78 16.32 4.24 -4.76
CA SER A 78 16.85 5.59 -4.99
C SER A 78 17.67 6.12 -3.81
N LEU A 79 17.31 5.73 -2.58
CA LEU A 79 18.01 6.12 -1.36
C LEU A 79 19.16 5.17 -0.98
N GLY A 80 19.28 4.02 -1.65
CA GLY A 80 20.22 2.97 -1.26
C GLY A 80 19.92 2.35 0.11
N ILE A 81 18.66 2.40 0.55
CA ILE A 81 18.20 1.83 1.83
C ILE A 81 17.59 0.46 1.56
N ASP A 82 17.80 -0.49 2.46
CA ASP A 82 17.14 -1.80 2.37
C ASP A 82 15.61 -1.65 2.46
N PRO A 83 14.83 -2.33 1.59
CA PRO A 83 13.38 -2.19 1.55
C PRO A 83 12.65 -2.69 2.81
N PHE A 84 13.21 -3.65 3.57
CA PHE A 84 12.67 -4.01 4.88
C PHE A 84 12.94 -2.90 5.89
N ASP A 85 14.14 -2.33 5.90
CA ASP A 85 14.51 -1.26 6.83
C ASP A 85 13.69 0.01 6.61
N LEU A 86 13.46 0.39 5.34
CA LEU A 86 12.58 1.51 5.00
C LEU A 86 11.16 1.30 5.55
N ARG A 87 10.62 0.08 5.42
CA ARG A 87 9.27 -0.26 5.88
C ARG A 87 9.19 -0.29 7.41
N ASP A 88 10.18 -0.86 8.07
CA ASP A 88 10.25 -0.91 9.52
C ASP A 88 10.41 0.49 10.12
N LEU A 89 11.28 1.34 9.56
CA LEU A 89 11.43 2.73 9.99
C LEU A 89 10.12 3.50 9.96
N ASN A 90 9.27 3.21 8.97
CA ASN A 90 7.99 3.88 8.77
C ASN A 90 6.79 3.11 9.33
N ALA A 91 6.99 1.97 10.00
CA ALA A 91 5.88 1.15 10.48
C ALA A 91 5.02 1.91 11.51
N LEU A 92 3.71 1.84 11.31
CA LEU A 92 2.73 2.49 12.16
C LEU A 92 2.68 1.80 13.54
N PRO A 93 2.76 2.55 14.66
CA PRO A 93 2.77 1.96 16.00
C PRO A 93 1.36 1.53 16.46
N PRO A 94 1.25 0.55 17.38
CA PRO A 94 -0.03 0.23 18.04
C PRO A 94 -0.53 1.41 18.87
N ASN A 95 -1.82 1.41 19.23
CA ASN A 95 -2.47 2.48 20.00
C ASN A 95 -2.25 3.88 19.41
N SER A 96 -2.30 4.00 18.09
CA SER A 96 -2.09 5.25 17.37
C SER A 96 -3.30 5.63 16.52
N THR A 97 -3.30 6.85 16.01
CA THR A 97 -4.33 7.35 15.11
C THR A 97 -3.69 7.88 13.84
N THR A 98 -4.20 7.46 12.69
CA THR A 98 -3.77 7.96 11.38
C THR A 98 -4.32 9.37 11.12
N VAL A 99 -3.76 10.07 10.13
CA VAL A 99 -4.22 11.44 9.78
C VAL A 99 -5.70 11.49 9.39
N ASN A 100 -6.23 10.42 8.79
CA ASN A 100 -7.65 10.27 8.46
C ASN A 100 -8.48 9.61 9.58
N GLN A 101 -7.99 9.65 10.83
CA GLN A 101 -8.71 9.28 12.05
C GLN A 101 -9.01 7.77 12.22
N PHE A 102 -8.32 6.87 11.51
CA PHE A 102 -8.35 5.46 11.90
C PHE A 102 -7.62 5.26 13.22
N ARG A 103 -8.36 4.81 14.23
CA ARG A 103 -7.83 4.33 15.50
C ARG A 103 -7.24 2.93 15.32
N ILE A 104 -5.93 2.82 15.52
CA ILE A 104 -5.19 1.57 15.47
C ILE A 104 -4.99 1.09 16.89
N THR A 105 -5.70 0.03 17.27
CA THR A 105 -5.62 -0.55 18.61
C THR A 105 -4.42 -1.49 18.74
N SER A 106 -4.15 -2.27 17.70
CA SER A 106 -3.01 -3.19 17.65
C SER A 106 -2.47 -3.31 16.23
N THR A 107 -1.21 -3.72 16.10
CA THR A 107 -0.57 -4.05 14.83
C THR A 107 0.65 -4.93 15.08
N SER A 108 0.82 -5.96 14.27
CA SER A 108 1.98 -6.86 14.30
C SER A 108 2.88 -6.68 13.08
N PHE A 109 2.75 -5.56 12.36
CA PHE A 109 3.43 -5.36 11.08
C PHE A 109 4.95 -5.53 11.17
N ARG A 110 5.60 -4.97 12.20
CA ARG A 110 7.04 -5.15 12.45
C ARG A 110 7.42 -6.61 12.69
N ALA A 111 6.61 -7.34 13.46
CA ALA A 111 6.83 -8.76 13.70
C ALA A 111 6.69 -9.57 12.40
N CYS A 112 5.71 -9.23 11.55
CA CYS A 112 5.56 -9.84 10.24
C CYS A 112 6.76 -9.55 9.32
N LEU A 113 7.27 -8.31 9.31
CA LEU A 113 8.47 -7.93 8.56
C LEU A 113 9.69 -8.73 9.03
N SER A 114 9.94 -8.76 10.34
CA SER A 114 11.06 -9.52 10.93
C SER A 114 10.98 -11.00 10.57
N ALA A 115 9.80 -11.62 10.72
CA ALA A 115 9.60 -13.02 10.37
C ALA A 115 9.77 -13.28 8.87
N ALA A 116 9.28 -12.39 8.01
CA ALA A 116 9.45 -12.51 6.57
C ALA A 116 10.92 -12.38 6.13
N ARG A 117 11.66 -11.42 6.69
CA ARG A 117 13.10 -11.24 6.41
C ARG A 117 13.91 -12.48 6.79
N ALA A 118 13.68 -12.99 8.00
CA ALA A 118 14.36 -14.18 8.49
C ALA A 118 14.02 -15.44 7.67
N ARG A 119 12.72 -15.72 7.44
CA ARG A 119 12.28 -16.96 6.77
C ARG A 119 12.54 -16.98 5.28
N SER A 120 12.64 -15.82 4.63
CA SER A 120 13.05 -15.74 3.22
C SER A 120 14.55 -15.93 3.04
N GLY A 121 15.36 -15.73 4.08
CA GLY A 121 16.82 -15.65 3.97
C GLY A 121 17.26 -14.37 3.26
N TRP A 122 16.52 -13.27 3.47
CA TRP A 122 16.71 -12.00 2.76
C TRP A 122 18.15 -11.50 2.83
N ASP A 123 18.74 -11.46 4.03
CA ASP A 123 20.09 -10.91 4.25
C ASP A 123 21.20 -11.70 3.53
N GLU A 124 20.93 -12.97 3.22
CA GLU A 124 21.84 -13.84 2.50
C GLU A 124 21.66 -13.74 0.98
N LYS A 125 20.43 -13.52 0.52
CA LYS A 125 20.04 -13.62 -0.90
C LYS A 125 19.93 -12.27 -1.60
N PHE A 126 19.58 -11.20 -0.88
CA PHE A 126 19.25 -9.91 -1.49
C PHE A 126 20.41 -9.37 -2.32
N ARG A 127 20.13 -9.11 -3.60
CA ARG A 127 21.08 -8.71 -4.65
C ARG A 127 22.25 -9.69 -4.89
N ARG A 128 22.12 -10.95 -4.49
CA ARG A 128 23.17 -11.98 -4.63
C ARG A 128 22.76 -13.18 -5.47
N LEU A 129 21.47 -13.31 -5.83
CA LEU A 129 21.00 -14.40 -6.70
C LEU A 129 21.29 -14.14 -8.19
N PRO A 130 21.35 -15.21 -9.03
CA PRO A 130 21.53 -15.08 -10.47
C PRO A 130 20.40 -14.29 -11.14
N TYR A 131 20.68 -13.81 -12.36
CA TYR A 131 19.69 -13.11 -13.18
C TYR A 131 18.40 -13.93 -13.35
N GLY A 132 17.25 -13.25 -13.32
CA GLY A 132 15.93 -13.87 -13.46
C GLY A 132 15.37 -14.54 -12.20
N HIS A 133 16.08 -14.47 -11.06
CA HIS A 133 15.64 -15.08 -9.81
C HIS A 133 15.24 -14.01 -8.79
N GLY A 134 14.00 -14.09 -8.30
CA GLY A 134 13.47 -13.21 -7.24
C GLY A 134 14.03 -13.55 -5.86
N ILE A 135 13.93 -12.60 -4.94
CA ILE A 135 14.57 -12.60 -3.61
C ILE A 135 13.57 -12.08 -2.57
#